data_AF-Q46C64-F1
#
_entry.id   AF-Q46C64-F1
#
_cell.length_a   1.000
_cell.length_b   1.000
_cell.length_c   1.000
_cell.angle_alpha   90.00
_cell.angle_beta   90.00
_cell.angle_gamma   90.00
#
_symmetry.space_group_name_H-M   'P 1'
#
loop_
_entity.id
_entity.type
_entity.pdbx_description
1 polymer ?
#
loop_
_entity_poly.entity_id
_entity_poly.type
_entity_poly.pdbx_seq_one_letter_code
_entity_poly.pdbx_strand_id
1 'polypeptide(L)'
;MEEQNEKSKTKNLTEELKEMALTLGAFRVSIATTETLAGGPPSTDLTYVLPGAKSAIVFALAFDQNLIEPYFRKKDHKSLETNKVRTTTLANGIALEMAGFLQQYGYKATPQLANFVYRQDSENWLLDMHPPISHRYLAVRSGIGHFGYSGNIITKEYGSAIALASVVTDAELIPTEPLPEEENYCDECKICLAVCSSGYVDPLEKVTVNLGGKEFSYGKRRSNSRCFLVCGGLTGLNASGKWSTWSPARFEIPKKDEDFTAAMPGTIEAYLKRPKIKGGFFICLIPGNKMEYTCSNCHFVCHPDKEIRKARYRMLTESGVVIQEPDGTLRAASPEEAKEYLKNMPLERRKLYESVPEE
;
A
#
# COMPACT_ATOMS: atom_id res chain seq x y z
N MET A 1 40.70 -4.83 22.45
CA MET A 1 40.91 -5.70 21.26
C MET A 1 39.63 -6.43 20.91
N GLU A 2 38.95 -7.08 21.88
CA GLU A 2 37.64 -7.74 21.67
C GLU A 2 36.53 -6.77 21.23
N GLU A 3 36.38 -5.62 21.88
CA GLU A 3 35.36 -4.62 21.51
C GLU A 3 35.57 -4.02 20.11
N GLN A 4 36.83 -3.90 19.67
CA GLN A 4 37.17 -3.44 18.32
C GLN A 4 36.87 -4.52 17.27
N ASN A 5 37.10 -5.79 17.60
CA ASN A 5 36.73 -6.91 16.73
C ASN A 5 35.21 -7.05 16.60
N GLU A 6 34.46 -6.86 17.70
CA GLU A 6 33.00 -6.91 17.70
C GLU A 6 32.40 -5.75 16.88
N LYS A 7 32.90 -4.53 17.07
CA LYS A 7 32.52 -3.37 16.23
C LYS A 7 32.83 -3.61 14.75
N SER A 8 33.97 -4.23 14.43
CA SER A 8 34.31 -4.59 13.05
C SER A 8 33.37 -5.63 12.48
N LYS A 9 32.98 -6.65 13.27
CA LYS A 9 32.05 -7.69 12.86
C LYS A 9 30.66 -7.12 12.59
N THR A 10 30.13 -6.29 13.49
CA THR A 10 28.83 -5.61 13.34
C THR A 10 28.80 -4.73 12.09
N LYS A 11 29.90 -3.98 11.84
CA LYS A 11 30.03 -3.17 10.62
C LYS A 11 30.02 -4.04 9.37
N ASN A 12 30.79 -5.12 9.33
CA ASN A 12 30.85 -5.99 8.15
C ASN A 12 29.49 -6.65 7.87
N LEU A 13 28.84 -7.21 8.90
CA LEU A 13 27.51 -7.80 8.75
C LEU A 13 26.47 -6.78 8.27
N THR A 14 26.51 -5.56 8.80
CA THR A 14 25.63 -4.47 8.36
C THR A 14 25.78 -4.19 6.86
N GLU A 15 27.02 -4.08 6.37
CA GLU A 15 27.27 -3.82 4.95
C GLU A 15 26.95 -5.04 4.07
N GLU A 16 27.23 -6.26 4.51
CA GLU A 16 26.85 -7.51 3.81
C GLU A 16 25.34 -7.61 3.61
N LEU A 17 24.53 -7.29 4.62
CA LEU A 17 23.06 -7.32 4.52
C LEU A 17 22.53 -6.24 3.57
N LYS A 18 23.16 -5.06 3.55
CA LYS A 18 22.81 -4.01 2.59
C LYS A 18 23.16 -4.45 1.17
N GLU A 19 24.35 -4.98 0.96
CA GLU A 19 24.80 -5.49 -0.34
C GLU A 19 23.91 -6.64 -0.82
N MET A 20 23.49 -7.54 0.07
CA MET A 20 22.54 -8.61 -0.24
C MET A 20 21.21 -8.05 -0.75
N ALA A 21 20.59 -7.10 -0.04
CA ALA A 21 19.33 -6.50 -0.47
C ALA A 21 19.45 -5.83 -1.86
N LEU A 22 20.53 -5.08 -2.08
CA LEU A 22 20.79 -4.39 -3.35
C LEU A 22 21.01 -5.40 -4.50
N THR A 23 21.79 -6.45 -4.24
CA THR A 23 22.07 -7.53 -5.20
C THR A 23 20.80 -8.27 -5.62
N LEU A 24 19.87 -8.49 -4.68
CA LEU A 24 18.61 -9.18 -4.93
C LEU A 24 17.53 -8.28 -5.55
N GLY A 25 17.83 -7.01 -5.82
CA GLY A 25 16.98 -6.12 -6.62
C GLY A 25 16.31 -4.98 -5.85
N ALA A 26 16.63 -4.78 -4.56
CA ALA A 26 16.26 -3.53 -3.89
C ALA A 26 17.07 -2.37 -4.49
N PHE A 27 16.44 -1.19 -4.65
CA PHE A 27 17.18 0.01 -5.05
C PHE A 27 17.64 0.82 -3.83
N ARG A 28 17.11 0.52 -2.65
CA ARG A 28 17.44 1.18 -1.38
C ARG A 28 17.23 0.23 -0.22
N VAL A 29 18.11 0.30 0.77
CA VAL A 29 18.10 -0.50 1.99
C VAL A 29 18.59 0.36 3.15
N SER A 30 18.05 0.12 4.33
CA SER A 30 18.40 0.86 5.53
C SER A 30 18.09 0.04 6.79
N ILE A 31 18.58 0.51 7.92
CA ILE A 31 18.54 -0.23 9.18
C ILE A 31 17.91 0.66 10.26
N ALA A 32 16.94 0.10 10.96
CA ALA A 32 16.37 0.66 12.18
C ALA A 32 16.69 -0.27 13.35
N THR A 33 16.94 0.26 14.53
CA THR A 33 17.11 -0.49 15.78
C THR A 33 15.99 -0.20 16.77
N THR A 34 15.89 -1.01 17.83
CA THR A 34 14.98 -0.77 18.95
C THR A 34 15.10 0.64 19.53
N GLU A 35 16.32 1.18 19.62
CA GLU A 35 16.56 2.53 20.12
C GLU A 35 16.04 3.59 19.15
N THR A 36 16.27 3.40 17.85
CA THR A 36 15.78 4.35 16.83
C THR A 36 14.27 4.37 16.69
N LEU A 37 13.59 3.31 17.15
CA LEU A 37 12.13 3.15 17.08
C LEU A 37 11.44 3.42 18.43
N ALA A 38 12.22 3.71 19.48
CA ALA A 38 11.70 3.96 20.82
C ALA A 38 10.68 5.11 20.83
N GLY A 39 9.61 4.96 21.61
CA GLY A 39 8.51 5.93 21.69
C GLY A 39 7.49 5.83 20.54
N GLY A 40 7.71 4.95 19.57
CA GLY A 40 6.80 4.73 18.45
C GLY A 40 5.52 3.96 18.82
N PRO A 41 4.56 3.89 17.87
CA PRO A 41 3.33 3.12 18.06
C PRO A 41 3.63 1.60 18.12
N PRO A 42 2.66 0.76 18.52
CA PRO A 42 2.87 -0.69 18.67
C PRO A 42 3.51 -1.39 17.46
N SER A 43 3.20 -0.96 16.24
CA SER A 43 3.82 -1.48 15.01
C SER A 43 5.29 -1.08 14.78
N THR A 44 5.97 -0.47 15.75
CA THR A 44 7.43 -0.26 15.75
C THR A 44 8.15 -1.10 16.80
N ASP A 45 7.42 -1.83 17.64
CA ASP A 45 7.99 -2.77 18.60
C ASP A 45 8.42 -4.05 17.88
N LEU A 46 9.73 -4.14 17.61
CA LEU A 46 10.35 -5.29 16.96
C LEU A 46 10.19 -6.59 17.78
N THR A 47 10.06 -6.47 19.10
CA THR A 47 9.97 -7.64 19.99
C THR A 47 8.66 -8.39 19.87
N TYR A 48 7.63 -7.74 19.31
CA TYR A 48 6.34 -8.36 19.01
C TYR A 48 6.45 -9.57 18.09
N VAL A 49 7.36 -9.52 17.10
CA VAL A 49 7.56 -10.63 16.15
C VAL A 49 8.76 -11.51 16.49
N LEU A 50 9.69 -11.00 17.29
CA LEU A 50 10.89 -11.71 17.69
C LEU A 50 11.36 -11.25 19.08
N PRO A 51 11.09 -12.02 20.15
CA PRO A 51 11.61 -11.72 21.48
C PRO A 51 13.14 -11.58 21.46
N GLY A 52 13.65 -10.47 21.98
CA GLY A 52 15.08 -10.14 21.96
C GLY A 52 15.57 -9.49 20.66
N ALA A 53 14.67 -9.11 19.74
CA ALA A 53 15.03 -8.33 18.57
C ALA A 53 15.78 -7.04 18.93
N LYS A 54 16.80 -6.71 18.15
CA LYS A 54 17.62 -5.50 18.29
C LYS A 54 17.53 -4.61 17.06
N SER A 55 17.40 -5.21 15.88
CA SER A 55 17.46 -4.49 14.60
C SER A 55 16.42 -4.97 13.60
N ALA A 56 16.08 -4.11 12.66
CA ALA A 56 15.31 -4.42 11.47
C ALA A 56 16.00 -3.85 10.24
N ILE A 57 16.15 -4.69 9.22
CA ILE A 57 16.60 -4.30 7.88
C ILE A 57 15.34 -4.04 7.05
N VAL A 58 15.19 -2.83 6.52
CA VAL A 58 14.08 -2.47 5.63
C VAL A 58 14.62 -2.05 4.27
N PHE A 59 13.95 -2.48 3.21
CA PHE A 59 14.39 -2.23 1.84
C PHE A 59 13.21 -1.99 0.90
N ALA A 60 13.51 -1.32 -0.22
CA ALA A 60 12.53 -0.88 -1.19
C ALA A 60 12.81 -1.46 -2.58
N LEU A 61 11.77 -1.99 -3.21
CA LEU A 61 11.77 -2.41 -4.62
C LEU A 61 10.87 -1.47 -5.42
N ALA A 62 11.30 -1.09 -6.62
CA ALA A 62 10.50 -0.24 -7.50
C ALA A 62 9.44 -1.05 -8.23
N PHE A 63 8.23 -0.50 -8.35
CA PHE A 63 7.31 -0.94 -9.39
C PHE A 63 7.74 -0.37 -10.75
N ASP A 64 7.31 -1.01 -11.83
CA ASP A 64 7.60 -0.52 -13.18
C ASP A 64 6.87 0.80 -13.43
N GLN A 65 7.65 1.87 -13.55
CA GLN A 65 7.13 3.23 -13.71
C GLN A 65 6.39 3.42 -15.05
N ASN A 66 6.73 2.65 -16.08
CA ASN A 66 6.11 2.75 -17.41
C ASN A 66 4.65 2.30 -17.40
N LEU A 67 4.24 1.52 -16.40
CA LEU A 67 2.89 1.01 -16.26
C LEU A 67 1.93 1.99 -15.57
N ILE A 68 2.46 3.06 -14.95
CA ILE A 68 1.65 4.03 -14.18
C ILE A 68 0.76 4.88 -15.10
N GLU A 69 1.30 5.39 -16.21
CA GLU A 69 0.52 6.20 -17.15
C GLU A 69 -0.61 5.38 -17.82
N PRO A 70 -0.36 4.19 -18.41
CA PRO A 70 -1.42 3.34 -18.95
C PRO A 70 -2.50 3.00 -17.92
N TYR A 71 -2.12 2.78 -16.67
CA TYR A 71 -3.08 2.55 -15.58
C TYR A 71 -3.96 3.77 -15.31
N PHE A 72 -3.38 4.96 -15.16
CA PHE A 72 -4.16 6.18 -14.87
C PHE A 72 -5.07 6.55 -16.03
N ARG A 73 -4.63 6.33 -17.28
CA ARG A 73 -5.43 6.58 -18.50
C ARG A 73 -6.45 5.48 -18.81
N LYS A 74 -6.61 4.48 -17.93
CA LYS A 74 -7.50 3.32 -18.15
C LYS A 74 -7.21 2.50 -19.42
N LYS A 75 -5.95 2.42 -19.82
CA LYS A 75 -5.51 1.64 -20.98
C LYS A 75 -5.06 0.23 -20.60
N ASP A 76 -4.40 0.07 -19.46
CA ASP A 76 -3.89 -1.23 -19.01
C ASP A 76 -3.90 -1.33 -17.48
N HIS A 77 -4.78 -2.17 -16.97
CA HIS A 77 -4.88 -2.50 -15.54
C HIS A 77 -3.98 -3.68 -15.16
N LYS A 78 -4.03 -4.72 -16.01
CA LYS A 78 -3.50 -6.05 -15.72
C LYS A 78 -1.99 -6.02 -15.56
N SER A 79 -1.28 -5.26 -16.40
CA SER A 79 0.17 -5.21 -16.34
C SER A 79 0.65 -4.57 -15.03
N LEU A 80 0.06 -3.43 -14.64
CA LEU A 80 0.42 -2.77 -13.38
C LEU A 80 0.07 -3.64 -12.17
N GLU A 81 -1.12 -4.25 -12.17
CA GLU A 81 -1.51 -5.17 -11.09
C GLU A 81 -0.52 -6.34 -10.98
N THR A 82 -0.21 -6.99 -12.10
CA THR A 82 0.72 -8.14 -12.15
C THR A 82 2.10 -7.73 -11.66
N ASN A 83 2.61 -6.58 -12.10
CA ASN A 83 3.89 -6.04 -11.63
C ASN A 83 3.85 -5.79 -10.12
N LYS A 84 2.81 -5.11 -9.62
CA LYS A 84 2.65 -4.84 -8.18
C LYS A 84 2.66 -6.12 -7.34
N VAL A 85 1.86 -7.12 -7.73
CA VAL A 85 1.79 -8.42 -7.04
C VAL A 85 3.14 -9.12 -7.06
N ARG A 86 3.77 -9.27 -8.23
CA ARG A 86 5.03 -9.99 -8.37
C ARG A 86 6.20 -9.29 -7.67
N THR A 87 6.32 -7.97 -7.80
CA THR A 87 7.38 -7.20 -7.11
C THR A 87 7.22 -7.28 -5.60
N THR A 88 5.98 -7.25 -5.08
CA THR A 88 5.73 -7.42 -3.64
C THR A 88 6.07 -8.83 -3.18
N THR A 89 5.73 -9.86 -3.97
CA THR A 89 6.13 -11.25 -3.69
C THR A 89 7.65 -11.42 -3.71
N LEU A 90 8.34 -10.78 -4.65
CA LEU A 90 9.81 -10.77 -4.69
C LEU A 90 10.39 -10.11 -3.43
N ALA A 91 9.88 -8.94 -3.02
CA ALA A 91 10.32 -8.27 -1.79
C ALA A 91 10.16 -9.18 -0.55
N ASN A 92 9.04 -9.91 -0.46
CA ASN A 92 8.83 -10.89 0.61
C ASN A 92 9.83 -12.06 0.52
N GLY A 93 10.15 -12.52 -0.69
CA GLY A 93 11.15 -13.57 -0.93
C GLY A 93 12.55 -13.15 -0.48
N ILE A 94 12.96 -11.91 -0.79
CA ILE A 94 14.23 -11.33 -0.33
C ILE A 94 14.28 -11.30 1.20
N ALA A 95 13.18 -10.92 1.86
CA ALA A 95 13.12 -10.93 3.31
C ALA A 95 13.32 -12.35 3.89
N LEU A 96 12.68 -13.35 3.28
CA LEU A 96 12.82 -14.75 3.67
C LEU A 96 14.26 -15.26 3.48
N GLU A 97 14.87 -14.97 2.34
CA GLU A 97 16.25 -15.36 2.03
C GLU A 97 17.25 -14.72 3.00
N MET A 98 17.10 -13.41 3.27
CA MET A 98 17.94 -12.69 4.22
C MET A 98 17.77 -13.20 5.66
N ALA A 99 16.55 -13.58 6.06
CA ALA A 99 16.34 -14.23 7.36
C ALA A 99 17.08 -15.57 7.44
N GLY A 100 17.05 -16.39 6.38
CA GLY A 100 17.82 -17.63 6.29
C GLY A 100 19.34 -17.39 6.36
N PHE A 101 19.84 -16.36 5.68
CA PHE A 101 21.25 -15.96 5.74
C PHE A 101 21.68 -15.57 7.17
N LEU A 102 20.89 -14.74 7.86
CA LEU A 102 21.15 -14.37 9.26
C LEU A 102 21.17 -15.58 10.20
N GLN A 103 20.27 -16.53 9.98
CA GLN A 103 20.22 -17.79 10.74
C GLN A 103 21.47 -18.65 10.53
N GLN A 104 22.05 -18.67 9.32
CA GLN A 104 23.34 -19.35 9.07
C GLN A 104 24.49 -18.69 9.85
N TYR A 105 24.43 -17.38 10.05
CA TYR A 105 25.38 -16.63 10.90
C TYR A 105 25.14 -16.82 12.41
N GLY A 106 24.10 -17.57 12.79
CA GLY A 106 23.76 -17.86 14.19
C GLY A 106 22.84 -16.82 14.85
N TYR A 107 22.27 -15.88 14.10
CA TYR A 107 21.29 -14.91 14.60
C TYR A 107 19.86 -15.41 14.43
N LYS A 108 18.95 -15.02 15.32
CA LYS A 108 17.52 -15.22 15.10
C LYS A 108 17.04 -14.12 14.17
N ALA A 109 16.29 -14.51 13.14
CA ALA A 109 15.69 -13.57 12.21
C ALA A 109 14.31 -14.04 11.75
N THR A 110 13.39 -13.10 11.56
CA THR A 110 12.04 -13.34 11.09
C THR A 110 11.69 -12.40 9.93
N PRO A 111 11.32 -12.92 8.75
CA PRO A 111 10.91 -12.10 7.62
C PRO A 111 9.54 -11.50 7.88
N GLN A 112 9.35 -10.24 7.50
CA GLN A 112 8.07 -9.55 7.64
C GLN A 112 7.40 -9.40 6.28
N LEU A 113 6.21 -9.98 6.14
CA LEU A 113 5.39 -9.85 4.93
C LEU A 113 4.97 -8.38 4.73
N ALA A 114 4.97 -7.93 3.48
CA ALA A 114 4.54 -6.57 3.13
C ALA A 114 3.08 -6.26 3.52
N ASN A 115 2.21 -7.29 3.54
CA ASN A 115 0.80 -7.19 3.93
C ASN A 115 0.23 -8.60 4.28
N PHE A 116 -1.04 -8.66 4.69
CA PHE A 116 -1.85 -9.88 5.00
C PHE A 116 -1.70 -10.49 6.38
N VAL A 117 -0.71 -10.08 7.17
CA VAL A 117 -0.59 -10.46 8.58
C VAL A 117 -0.84 -9.22 9.42
N TYR A 118 -1.71 -9.34 10.41
CA TYR A 118 -2.13 -8.25 11.28
C TYR A 118 -2.02 -8.65 12.75
N ARG A 119 -1.82 -7.66 13.61
CA ARG A 119 -1.85 -7.80 15.06
C ARG A 119 -3.25 -8.18 15.50
N GLN A 120 -3.37 -9.02 16.52
CA GLN A 120 -4.66 -9.47 17.05
C GLN A 120 -4.91 -8.91 18.46
N ASP A 121 -4.18 -7.85 18.82
CA ASP A 121 -4.19 -7.29 20.17
C ASP A 121 -5.47 -6.50 20.49
N SER A 122 -6.22 -6.06 19.46
CA SER A 122 -7.48 -5.34 19.63
C SER A 122 -8.69 -6.23 19.33
N GLU A 123 -9.82 -5.98 20.00
CA GLU A 123 -11.08 -6.70 19.71
C GLU A 123 -11.54 -6.49 18.25
N ASN A 124 -11.23 -5.32 17.66
CA ASN A 124 -11.56 -4.96 16.29
C ASN A 124 -10.42 -5.24 15.28
N TRP A 125 -9.47 -6.13 15.62
CA TRP A 125 -8.25 -6.32 14.83
C TRP A 125 -8.47 -6.62 13.34
N LEU A 126 -9.55 -7.34 13.01
CA LEU A 126 -9.93 -7.66 11.63
C LEU A 126 -10.16 -6.41 10.78
N LEU A 127 -10.63 -5.32 11.40
CA LEU A 127 -10.91 -4.04 10.75
C LEU A 127 -9.78 -3.03 10.93
N ASP A 128 -9.10 -3.05 12.08
CA ASP A 128 -7.97 -2.16 12.37
C ASP A 128 -6.75 -2.47 11.48
N MET A 129 -6.52 -3.76 11.20
CA MET A 129 -5.46 -4.24 10.30
C MET A 129 -4.08 -3.66 10.60
N HIS A 130 -3.76 -3.44 11.88
CA HIS A 130 -2.43 -2.97 12.25
C HIS A 130 -1.40 -4.05 11.91
N PRO A 131 -0.34 -3.75 11.15
CA PRO A 131 0.67 -4.75 10.84
C PRO A 131 1.49 -5.08 12.10
N PRO A 132 2.04 -6.30 12.23
CA PRO A 132 2.98 -6.64 13.28
C PRO A 132 4.08 -5.58 13.40
N ILE A 133 4.71 -5.28 12.26
CA ILE A 133 5.70 -4.22 12.08
C ILE A 133 5.33 -3.36 10.87
N SER A 134 5.38 -2.04 11.02
CA SER A 134 5.09 -1.09 9.95
C SER A 134 6.36 -0.80 9.14
N HIS A 135 6.46 -1.40 7.96
CA HIS A 135 7.54 -1.13 7.00
C HIS A 135 7.72 0.36 6.70
N ARG A 136 6.64 1.15 6.78
CA ARG A 136 6.69 2.60 6.53
C ARG A 136 7.32 3.37 7.68
N TYR A 137 7.08 2.96 8.94
CA TYR A 137 7.76 3.58 10.08
C TYR A 137 9.25 3.24 10.09
N LEU A 138 9.61 2.00 9.76
CA LEU A 138 11.01 1.63 9.56
C LEU A 138 11.61 2.53 8.46
N ALA A 139 11.01 2.52 7.26
CA ALA A 139 11.50 3.25 6.09
C ALA A 139 11.68 4.77 6.32
N VAL A 140 10.73 5.45 6.98
CA VAL A 140 10.85 6.89 7.26
C VAL A 140 11.94 7.16 8.29
N ARG A 141 12.04 6.31 9.32
CA ARG A 141 12.99 6.49 10.42
C ARG A 141 14.43 6.20 10.00
N SER A 142 14.62 5.30 9.05
CA SER A 142 15.95 4.86 8.59
C SER A 142 16.33 5.41 7.21
N GLY A 143 15.59 6.38 6.69
CA GLY A 143 16.06 7.18 5.54
C GLY A 143 15.79 6.58 4.15
N ILE A 144 14.79 5.69 4.01
CA ILE A 144 14.33 5.26 2.67
C ILE A 144 13.61 6.40 1.94
N GLY A 145 12.83 7.21 2.65
CA GLY A 145 12.04 8.30 2.05
C GLY A 145 11.21 9.02 3.09
N HIS A 146 10.49 10.07 2.67
CA HIS A 146 9.61 10.83 3.56
C HIS A 146 8.17 10.34 3.49
N PHE A 147 7.39 10.60 4.53
CA PHE A 147 5.94 10.47 4.43
C PHE A 147 5.37 11.48 3.46
N GLY A 148 4.58 11.00 2.49
CA GLY A 148 3.55 11.82 1.88
C GLY A 148 2.39 12.05 2.86
N TYR A 149 1.54 13.03 2.59
CA TYR A 149 0.33 13.28 3.40
C TYR A 149 -0.60 12.04 3.46
N SER A 150 -0.59 11.17 2.44
CA SER A 150 -1.29 9.88 2.43
C SER A 150 -0.71 8.83 3.40
N GLY A 151 0.46 9.10 3.97
CA GLY A 151 1.26 8.15 4.74
C GLY A 151 1.95 7.09 3.90
N ASN A 152 2.00 7.21 2.56
CA ASN A 152 2.91 6.44 1.72
C ASN A 152 4.33 7.03 1.80
N ILE A 153 5.36 6.19 1.66
CA ILE A 153 6.75 6.65 1.59
C ILE A 153 7.02 7.17 0.19
N ILE A 154 7.63 8.36 0.07
CA ILE A 154 8.04 8.97 -1.19
C ILE A 154 9.56 8.92 -1.27
N THR A 155 10.11 8.21 -2.26
CA THR A 155 11.53 8.24 -2.59
C THR A 155 11.82 9.21 -3.72
N LYS A 156 13.11 9.59 -3.85
CA LYS A 156 13.58 10.49 -4.91
C LYS A 156 13.41 9.89 -6.30
N GLU A 157 13.68 8.59 -6.44
CA GLU A 157 13.80 7.88 -7.70
C GLU A 157 12.47 7.42 -8.26
N TYR A 158 11.55 6.95 -7.39
CA TYR A 158 10.34 6.23 -7.81
C TYR A 158 9.06 6.79 -7.18
N GLY A 159 9.16 7.92 -6.47
CA GLY A 159 8.05 8.47 -5.70
C GLY A 159 7.52 7.45 -4.71
N SER A 160 6.20 7.33 -4.61
CA SER A 160 5.61 6.30 -3.74
C SER A 160 5.39 4.95 -4.41
N ALA A 161 5.73 4.81 -5.69
CA ALA A 161 5.48 3.59 -6.47
C ALA A 161 6.53 2.49 -6.17
N ILE A 162 6.56 2.06 -4.91
CA ILE A 162 7.51 1.09 -4.37
C ILE A 162 6.79 0.03 -3.52
N ALA A 163 7.39 -1.16 -3.45
CA ALA A 163 7.12 -2.15 -2.41
C ALA A 163 8.15 -1.99 -1.29
N LEU A 164 7.72 -2.19 -0.05
CA LEU A 164 8.59 -2.25 1.13
C LEU A 164 8.46 -3.62 1.77
N ALA A 165 9.58 -4.17 2.20
CA ALA A 165 9.66 -5.36 3.04
C ALA A 165 10.78 -5.18 4.07
N SER A 166 10.76 -6.03 5.10
CA SER A 166 11.77 -5.98 6.15
C SER A 166 12.05 -7.34 6.78
N VAL A 167 13.18 -7.43 7.47
CA VAL A 167 13.59 -8.56 8.30
C VAL A 167 13.91 -8.05 9.68
N VAL A 168 13.34 -8.66 10.71
CA VAL A 168 13.65 -8.35 12.13
C VAL A 168 14.62 -9.39 12.66
N THR A 169 15.63 -8.95 13.40
CA THR A 169 16.73 -9.81 13.88
C THR A 169 17.19 -9.43 15.29
N ASP A 170 17.75 -10.40 16.01
CA ASP A 170 18.47 -10.17 17.28
C ASP A 170 19.93 -9.74 17.08
N ALA A 171 20.40 -9.66 15.82
CA ALA A 171 21.70 -9.11 15.48
C ALA A 171 21.76 -7.60 15.79
N GLU A 172 22.87 -7.16 16.38
CA GLU A 172 23.21 -5.74 16.46
C GLU A 172 23.69 -5.27 15.10
N LEU A 173 23.08 -4.19 14.59
CA LEU A 173 23.40 -3.60 13.30
C LEU A 173 23.54 -2.08 13.44
N ILE A 174 24.27 -1.46 12.54
CA ILE A 174 24.49 -0.01 12.57
C ILE A 174 23.24 0.70 12.01
N PRO A 175 22.52 1.51 12.81
CA PRO A 175 21.33 2.21 12.34
C PRO A 175 21.66 3.19 11.22
N THR A 176 20.69 3.39 10.34
CA THR A 176 20.73 4.44 9.31
C THR A 176 19.99 5.67 9.82
N GLU A 177 20.57 6.85 9.64
CA GLU A 177 19.89 8.11 9.96
C GLU A 177 18.71 8.35 8.99
N PRO A 178 17.62 8.99 9.43
CA PRO A 178 16.56 9.42 8.53
C PRO A 178 17.09 10.49 7.58
N LEU A 179 16.37 10.66 6.47
CA LEU A 179 16.67 11.74 5.54
C LEU A 179 16.45 13.11 6.21
N PRO A 180 17.26 14.12 5.87
CA PRO A 180 17.08 15.49 6.36
C PRO A 180 15.71 16.07 5.96
N GLU A 181 15.12 16.92 6.78
CA GLU A 181 13.77 17.47 6.53
C GLU A 181 13.73 18.35 5.27
N GLU A 182 14.83 19.00 4.92
CA GLU A 182 14.98 19.78 3.69
C GLU A 182 14.88 18.94 2.40
N GLU A 183 14.99 17.61 2.49
CA GLU A 183 14.78 16.68 1.38
C GLU A 183 13.33 16.18 1.29
N ASN A 184 12.42 16.67 2.16
CA ASN A 184 11.03 16.25 2.16
C ASN A 184 10.26 16.77 0.94
N TYR A 185 9.84 15.84 0.09
CA TYR A 185 9.14 16.17 -1.15
C TYR A 185 7.64 16.45 -0.98
N CYS A 186 7.07 16.18 0.20
CA CYS A 186 5.64 16.38 0.41
C CYS A 186 5.34 17.84 0.77
N ASP A 187 4.91 18.62 -0.22
CA ASP A 187 4.42 20.00 -0.05
C ASP A 187 2.95 20.09 0.39
N GLU A 188 2.42 19.03 1.01
CA GLU A 188 1.00 18.91 1.40
C GLU A 188 -0.03 19.29 0.30
N CYS A 189 0.28 19.07 -0.99
CA CYS A 189 -0.64 19.41 -2.09
C CYS A 189 -2.01 18.70 -2.07
N LYS A 190 -2.19 17.68 -1.22
CA LYS A 190 -3.42 16.86 -1.06
C LYS A 190 -3.95 16.21 -2.34
N ILE A 191 -3.16 16.13 -3.41
CA ILE A 191 -3.52 15.38 -4.63
C ILE A 191 -3.79 13.90 -4.31
N CYS A 192 -3.07 13.32 -3.35
CA CYS A 192 -3.31 11.94 -2.89
C CYS A 192 -4.70 11.72 -2.29
N LEU A 193 -5.31 12.76 -1.71
CA LEU A 193 -6.70 12.75 -1.24
C LEU A 193 -7.67 12.97 -2.41
N ALA A 194 -7.34 13.87 -3.35
CA ALA A 194 -8.17 14.15 -4.51
C ALA A 194 -8.38 12.92 -5.43
N VAL A 195 -7.41 12.00 -5.47
CA VAL A 195 -7.52 10.74 -6.23
C VAL A 195 -8.15 9.58 -5.43
N CYS A 196 -8.59 9.83 -4.20
CA CYS A 196 -9.17 8.83 -3.31
C CYS A 196 -10.70 8.97 -3.25
N SER A 197 -11.43 8.13 -3.99
CA SER A 197 -12.90 8.15 -3.98
C SER A 197 -13.52 7.78 -2.63
N SER A 198 -12.78 7.09 -1.76
CA SER A 198 -13.28 6.64 -0.45
C SER A 198 -13.07 7.64 0.69
N GLY A 199 -12.26 8.68 0.50
CA GLY A 199 -11.94 9.66 1.54
C GLY A 199 -11.24 9.04 2.77
N TYR A 200 -10.28 8.14 2.54
CA TYR A 200 -9.58 7.37 3.59
C TYR A 200 -8.71 8.22 4.52
N VAL A 201 -8.11 9.31 4.02
CA VAL A 201 -7.24 10.18 4.82
C VAL A 201 -7.99 11.47 5.12
N ASP A 202 -7.95 11.90 6.37
CA ASP A 202 -8.55 13.15 6.82
C ASP A 202 -7.87 14.35 6.16
N PRO A 203 -8.60 15.34 5.63
CA PRO A 203 -8.02 16.49 4.95
C PRO A 203 -7.37 17.52 5.88
N LEU A 204 -7.61 17.46 7.19
CA LEU A 204 -7.15 18.45 8.16
C LEU A 204 -6.33 17.82 9.28
N GLU A 205 -6.82 16.71 9.85
CA GLU A 205 -6.17 16.07 10.98
C GLU A 205 -4.92 15.29 10.56
N LYS A 206 -3.86 15.41 11.35
CA LYS A 206 -2.60 14.69 11.18
C LYS A 206 -2.32 13.81 12.39
N VAL A 207 -1.51 12.79 12.18
CA VAL A 207 -0.89 11.99 13.23
C VAL A 207 0.60 12.30 13.21
N THR A 208 1.17 12.54 14.38
CA THR A 208 2.61 12.69 14.59
C THR A 208 3.07 11.54 15.48
N VAL A 209 4.14 10.86 15.08
CA VAL A 209 4.78 9.79 15.85
C VAL A 209 6.21 10.19 16.20
N ASN A 210 6.66 9.82 17.39
CA ASN A 210 8.06 9.97 17.80
C ASN A 210 8.77 8.63 17.63
N LEU A 211 9.89 8.61 16.89
CA LEU A 211 10.70 7.41 16.65
C LEU A 211 12.15 7.73 17.01
N GLY A 212 12.57 7.32 18.21
CA GLY A 212 13.92 7.53 18.71
C GLY A 212 14.27 9.01 18.81
N GLY A 213 13.34 9.82 19.35
CA GLY A 213 13.52 11.26 19.55
C GLY A 213 13.24 12.13 18.31
N LYS A 214 12.85 11.55 17.18
CA LYS A 214 12.53 12.27 15.93
C LYS A 214 11.05 12.19 15.60
N GLU A 215 10.46 13.31 15.19
CA GLU A 215 9.03 13.40 14.87
C GLU A 215 8.76 13.18 13.39
N PHE A 216 7.73 12.39 13.08
CA PHE A 216 7.27 12.15 11.72
C PHE A 216 5.76 12.31 11.65
N SER A 217 5.28 13.06 10.66
CA SER A 217 3.87 13.40 10.55
C SER A 217 3.26 13.02 9.20
N TYR A 218 2.00 12.59 9.20
CA TYR A 218 1.21 12.31 8.00
C TYR A 218 -0.29 12.51 8.28
N GLY A 219 -1.14 12.50 7.25
CA GLY A 219 -2.58 12.68 7.42
C GLY A 219 -3.23 11.56 8.22
N LYS A 220 -4.15 11.89 9.12
CA LYS A 220 -4.85 10.91 9.96
C LYS A 220 -5.68 9.98 9.09
N ARG A 221 -5.54 8.68 9.30
CA ARG A 221 -6.31 7.66 8.58
C ARG A 221 -7.67 7.47 9.25
N ARG A 222 -8.69 7.27 8.43
CA ARG A 222 -10.03 6.82 8.81
C ARG A 222 -10.12 5.29 8.69
N SER A 223 -11.31 4.72 8.87
CA SER A 223 -11.51 3.27 8.80
C SER A 223 -11.00 2.62 7.51
N ASN A 224 -10.34 1.46 7.64
CA ASN A 224 -9.90 0.64 6.51
C ASN A 224 -11.06 0.10 5.66
N SER A 225 -12.29 0.07 6.19
CA SER A 225 -13.51 -0.27 5.45
C SER A 225 -13.69 0.60 4.20
N ARG A 226 -13.20 1.84 4.23
CA ARG A 226 -13.12 2.73 3.06
C ARG A 226 -12.29 2.14 1.93
N CYS A 227 -11.12 1.58 2.27
CA CYS A 227 -10.21 0.96 1.33
C CYS A 227 -10.73 -0.40 0.87
N PHE A 228 -11.36 -1.20 1.74
CA PHE A 228 -12.00 -2.44 1.35
C PHE A 228 -13.09 -2.20 0.28
N LEU A 229 -13.96 -1.22 0.50
CA LEU A 229 -15.07 -0.91 -0.42
C LEU A 229 -14.54 -0.48 -1.81
N VAL A 230 -13.57 0.42 -1.83
CA VAL A 230 -13.14 1.07 -3.07
C VAL A 230 -11.92 0.40 -3.70
N CYS A 231 -10.87 0.16 -2.94
CA CYS A 231 -9.64 -0.47 -3.47
C CYS A 231 -9.82 -1.99 -3.68
N GLY A 232 -10.68 -2.63 -2.89
CA GLY A 232 -11.09 -4.03 -3.08
C GLY A 232 -12.07 -4.24 -4.25
N GLY A 233 -12.58 -3.16 -4.85
CA GLY A 233 -13.34 -3.22 -6.10
C GLY A 233 -14.84 -3.46 -5.97
N LEU A 234 -15.38 -3.38 -4.76
CA LEU A 234 -16.82 -3.49 -4.51
C LEU A 234 -17.58 -2.35 -5.21
N THR A 235 -17.00 -1.14 -5.19
CA THR A 235 -17.42 0.04 -5.98
C THR A 235 -16.20 0.87 -6.40
N GLY A 236 -16.36 1.82 -7.32
CA GLY A 236 -15.24 2.63 -7.79
C GLY A 236 -15.56 3.99 -8.37
N LEU A 237 -16.83 4.34 -8.59
CA LEU A 237 -17.19 5.63 -9.18
C LEU A 237 -16.84 6.77 -8.22
N ASN A 238 -16.09 7.76 -8.71
CA ASN A 238 -15.82 8.97 -7.94
C ASN A 238 -17.11 9.79 -7.77
N ALA A 239 -17.23 10.53 -6.67
CA ALA A 239 -18.39 11.37 -6.38
C ALA A 239 -18.73 12.40 -7.49
N SER A 240 -17.75 12.82 -8.30
CA SER A 240 -17.99 13.69 -9.46
C SER A 240 -18.77 13.00 -10.59
N GLY A 241 -18.83 11.67 -10.61
CA GLY A 241 -19.39 10.86 -11.71
C GLY A 241 -18.55 10.85 -12.98
N LYS A 242 -17.46 11.61 -13.05
CA LYS A 242 -16.65 11.80 -14.27
C LYS A 242 -15.58 10.74 -14.48
N TRP A 243 -15.09 10.15 -13.39
CA TRP A 243 -14.07 9.11 -13.44
C TRP A 243 -14.29 8.05 -12.36
N SER A 244 -13.65 6.89 -12.50
CA SER A 244 -13.74 5.80 -11.52
C SER A 244 -12.37 5.20 -11.19
N THR A 245 -12.30 4.28 -10.23
CA THR A 245 -11.19 3.32 -10.15
C THR A 245 -11.28 2.31 -11.31
N TRP A 246 -10.54 1.20 -11.25
CA TRP A 246 -10.76 0.08 -12.18
C TRP A 246 -11.97 -0.79 -11.83
N SER A 247 -12.68 -0.50 -10.73
CA SER A 247 -13.96 -1.16 -10.48
C SER A 247 -15.02 -0.63 -11.45
N PRO A 248 -15.80 -1.52 -12.12
CA PRO A 248 -16.91 -1.13 -12.97
C PRO A 248 -18.15 -0.68 -12.18
N ALA A 249 -18.15 -0.87 -10.87
CA ALA A 249 -19.32 -0.66 -10.03
C ALA A 249 -19.45 0.76 -9.47
N ARG A 250 -20.69 1.11 -9.17
CA ARG A 250 -21.19 2.47 -8.95
C ARG A 250 -22.12 2.55 -7.73
N PHE A 251 -22.04 1.58 -6.83
CA PHE A 251 -22.70 1.67 -5.53
C PHE A 251 -22.24 2.91 -4.77
N GLU A 252 -23.15 3.50 -3.99
CA GLU A 252 -22.86 4.66 -3.18
C GLU A 252 -21.70 4.40 -2.21
N ILE A 253 -20.78 5.36 -2.12
CA ILE A 253 -19.67 5.31 -1.18
C ILE A 253 -20.09 6.11 0.07
N PRO A 254 -20.20 5.47 1.25
CA PRO A 254 -20.61 6.18 2.45
C PRO A 254 -19.65 7.30 2.85
N LYS A 255 -20.19 8.35 3.45
CA LYS A 255 -19.40 9.50 3.91
C LYS A 255 -18.87 9.32 5.33
N LYS A 256 -19.60 8.64 6.22
CA LYS A 256 -19.21 8.38 7.61
C LYS A 256 -18.70 6.95 7.76
N ASP A 257 -17.81 6.73 8.72
CA ASP A 257 -17.20 5.41 8.96
C ASP A 257 -18.24 4.37 9.43
N GLU A 258 -19.21 4.81 10.23
CA GLU A 258 -20.29 4.00 10.81
C GLU A 258 -21.16 3.30 9.74
N ASP A 259 -21.33 3.96 8.59
CA ASP A 259 -22.21 3.51 7.51
C ASP A 259 -21.57 2.42 6.63
N PHE A 260 -20.26 2.20 6.72
CA PHE A 260 -19.57 1.23 5.88
C PHE A 260 -19.99 -0.21 6.18
N THR A 261 -20.27 -0.54 7.44
CA THR A 261 -20.68 -1.90 7.84
C THR A 261 -21.99 -2.31 7.15
N ALA A 262 -22.93 -1.37 7.00
CA ALA A 262 -24.20 -1.62 6.30
C ALA A 262 -24.03 -1.70 4.77
N ALA A 263 -23.07 -0.98 4.19
CA ALA A 263 -22.82 -0.96 2.75
C ALA A 263 -22.11 -2.21 2.21
N MET A 264 -21.46 -3.01 3.07
CA MET A 264 -20.62 -4.14 2.64
C MET A 264 -21.39 -5.37 2.14
N PRO A 265 -22.41 -5.92 2.85
CA PRO A 265 -22.98 -7.22 2.49
C PRO A 265 -23.50 -7.31 1.04
N GLY A 266 -24.35 -6.36 0.63
CA GLY A 266 -24.92 -6.34 -0.72
C GLY A 266 -23.88 -6.07 -1.82
N THR A 267 -22.87 -5.23 -1.53
CA THR A 267 -21.80 -4.96 -2.50
C THR A 267 -20.85 -6.15 -2.65
N ILE A 268 -20.60 -6.90 -1.58
CA ILE A 268 -19.83 -8.15 -1.60
C ILE A 268 -20.56 -9.21 -2.41
N GLU A 269 -21.85 -9.41 -2.16
CA GLU A 269 -22.66 -10.37 -2.91
C GLU A 269 -22.64 -10.06 -4.42
N ALA A 270 -22.85 -8.79 -4.77
CA ALA A 270 -22.76 -8.31 -6.14
C ALA A 270 -21.39 -8.59 -6.77
N TYR A 271 -20.29 -8.24 -6.06
CA TYR A 271 -18.92 -8.48 -6.52
C TYR A 271 -18.62 -9.97 -6.74
N LEU A 272 -19.09 -10.85 -5.85
CA LEU A 272 -18.85 -12.28 -5.96
C LEU A 272 -19.49 -12.88 -7.22
N LYS A 273 -20.65 -12.36 -7.62
CA LYS A 273 -21.43 -12.77 -8.80
C LYS A 273 -20.94 -12.16 -10.12
N ARG A 274 -20.04 -11.16 -10.11
CA ARG A 274 -19.47 -10.58 -11.34
C ARG A 274 -18.54 -11.57 -12.06
N PRO A 275 -18.41 -11.46 -13.40
CA PRO A 275 -17.38 -12.16 -14.14
C PRO A 275 -15.99 -11.98 -13.53
N LYS A 276 -15.28 -13.08 -13.33
CA LYS A 276 -13.92 -13.07 -12.76
C LYS A 276 -12.89 -12.78 -13.86
N ILE A 277 -11.90 -11.96 -13.54
CA ILE A 277 -10.83 -11.61 -14.48
C ILE A 277 -9.62 -12.55 -14.23
N LYS A 278 -8.78 -12.70 -15.26
CA LYS A 278 -7.51 -13.42 -15.16
C LYS A 278 -6.44 -12.50 -14.53
N GLY A 279 -6.22 -12.63 -13.24
CA GLY A 279 -5.17 -11.89 -12.52
C GLY A 279 -5.32 -12.03 -11.01
N GLY A 280 -4.87 -11.01 -10.27
CA GLY A 280 -5.11 -10.88 -8.84
C GLY A 280 -4.12 -11.57 -7.89
N PHE A 281 -4.52 -11.60 -6.62
CA PHE A 281 -3.81 -12.18 -5.49
C PHE A 281 -4.79 -12.93 -4.58
N PHE A 282 -4.26 -13.66 -3.60
CA PHE A 282 -5.08 -14.46 -2.69
C PHE A 282 -5.28 -13.77 -1.35
N ILE A 283 -6.52 -13.80 -0.84
CA ILE A 283 -6.89 -13.29 0.49
C ILE A 283 -8.04 -14.13 1.04
N CYS A 284 -7.95 -14.58 2.30
CA CYS A 284 -8.94 -15.47 2.92
C CYS A 284 -10.21 -14.77 3.42
N LEU A 285 -10.33 -13.45 3.25
CA LEU A 285 -11.46 -12.66 3.77
C LEU A 285 -12.70 -12.66 2.86
N ILE A 286 -12.62 -13.25 1.65
CA ILE A 286 -13.73 -13.32 0.71
C ILE A 286 -13.93 -14.74 0.16
N PRO A 287 -15.17 -15.17 -0.11
CA PRO A 287 -15.44 -16.46 -0.76
C PRO A 287 -14.65 -16.64 -2.07
N GLY A 288 -13.99 -17.79 -2.22
CA GLY A 288 -13.12 -18.10 -3.36
C GLY A 288 -11.67 -17.61 -3.22
N ASN A 289 -11.34 -16.94 -2.11
CA ASN A 289 -10.00 -16.55 -1.69
C ASN A 289 -9.18 -15.73 -2.71
N LYS A 290 -9.82 -15.06 -3.68
CA LYS A 290 -9.13 -14.39 -4.79
C LYS A 290 -9.68 -12.98 -5.03
N MET A 291 -8.79 -11.99 -4.99
CA MET A 291 -9.11 -10.57 -5.17
C MET A 291 -8.17 -9.92 -6.19
N GLU A 292 -8.60 -8.78 -6.71
CA GLU A 292 -7.84 -7.92 -7.61
C GLU A 292 -7.71 -6.52 -7.03
N TYR A 293 -6.57 -5.86 -7.27
CA TYR A 293 -6.38 -4.46 -6.89
C TYR A 293 -7.08 -3.57 -7.91
N THR A 294 -8.28 -3.09 -7.61
CA THR A 294 -8.98 -2.17 -8.53
C THR A 294 -8.57 -0.71 -8.35
N CYS A 295 -7.92 -0.37 -7.23
CA CYS A 295 -7.38 0.97 -7.00
C CYS A 295 -6.01 0.91 -6.31
N SER A 296 -5.12 1.80 -6.72
CA SER A 296 -3.87 2.12 -6.03
C SER A 296 -3.46 3.57 -6.28
N ASN A 297 -4.44 4.46 -6.50
CA ASN A 297 -4.19 5.82 -6.98
C ASN A 297 -3.32 6.63 -6.01
N CYS A 298 -3.59 6.59 -4.71
CA CYS A 298 -2.79 7.31 -3.71
C CYS A 298 -1.36 6.76 -3.58
N HIS A 299 -1.13 5.51 -3.99
CA HIS A 299 0.16 4.83 -4.00
C HIS A 299 0.99 5.18 -5.24
N PHE A 300 0.34 5.47 -6.37
CA PHE A 300 1.02 5.78 -7.63
C PHE A 300 1.04 7.28 -7.97
N VAL A 301 0.22 8.12 -7.33
CA VAL A 301 0.15 9.54 -7.69
C VAL A 301 1.30 10.36 -7.09
N CYS A 302 1.80 10.01 -5.90
CA CYS A 302 2.84 10.78 -5.22
C CYS A 302 4.20 10.59 -5.88
N HIS A 303 4.87 11.71 -6.12
CA HIS A 303 6.17 11.81 -6.77
C HIS A 303 6.88 13.09 -6.28
N PRO A 304 8.22 13.13 -6.21
CA PRO A 304 8.93 14.35 -5.80
C PRO A 304 8.56 15.56 -6.65
N ASP A 305 8.60 15.37 -7.96
CA ASP A 305 8.19 16.39 -8.93
C ASP A 305 6.67 16.66 -8.88
N LYS A 306 6.32 17.94 -8.70
CA LYS A 306 4.94 18.44 -8.67
C LYS A 306 4.24 18.36 -10.01
N GLU A 307 4.96 18.55 -11.12
CA GLU A 307 4.38 18.48 -12.45
C GLU A 307 4.01 17.04 -12.82
N ILE A 308 4.81 16.05 -12.39
CA ILE A 308 4.45 14.63 -12.51
C ILE A 308 3.17 14.32 -11.71
N ARG A 309 3.04 14.85 -10.49
CA ARG A 309 1.82 14.67 -9.67
C ARG A 309 0.59 15.25 -10.35
N LYS A 310 0.69 16.49 -10.88
CA LYS A 310 -0.40 17.14 -11.64
C LYS A 310 -0.75 16.37 -12.91
N ALA A 311 0.26 15.88 -13.64
CA ALA A 311 0.04 15.09 -14.85
C ALA A 311 -0.69 13.78 -14.53
N ARG A 312 -0.25 13.03 -13.52
CA ARG A 312 -0.91 11.80 -13.06
C ARG A 312 -2.36 12.05 -12.60
N TYR A 313 -2.59 13.16 -11.89
CA TYR A 313 -3.94 13.59 -11.51
C TYR A 313 -4.83 13.83 -12.74
N ARG A 314 -4.37 14.63 -13.71
CA ARG A 314 -5.12 14.90 -14.96
C ARG A 314 -5.41 13.61 -15.73
N MET A 315 -4.41 12.75 -15.91
CA MET A 315 -4.55 11.46 -16.58
C MET A 315 -5.68 10.64 -15.97
N LEU A 316 -5.79 10.58 -14.63
CA LEU A 316 -6.87 9.90 -13.95
C LEU A 316 -8.22 10.59 -14.14
N THR A 317 -8.30 11.90 -13.88
CA THR A 317 -9.59 12.62 -13.88
C THR A 317 -10.20 12.76 -15.27
N GLU A 318 -9.38 12.68 -16.31
CA GLU A 318 -9.79 12.74 -17.72
C GLU A 318 -9.97 11.33 -18.33
N SER A 319 -9.68 10.26 -17.59
CA SER A 319 -9.72 8.89 -18.11
C SER A 319 -11.13 8.31 -18.34
N GLY A 320 -12.16 9.00 -17.87
CA GLY A 320 -13.53 8.47 -17.87
C GLY A 320 -13.73 7.37 -16.83
N VAL A 321 -14.69 6.49 -17.08
CA VAL A 321 -15.14 5.45 -16.13
C VAL A 321 -14.88 4.06 -16.69
N VAL A 322 -14.90 3.04 -15.84
CA VAL A 322 -14.78 1.63 -16.26
C VAL A 322 -16.16 0.98 -16.35
N ILE A 323 -16.34 0.13 -17.35
CA ILE A 323 -17.43 -0.83 -17.46
C ILE A 323 -16.86 -2.25 -17.65
N GLN A 324 -17.67 -3.26 -17.36
CA GLN A 324 -17.30 -4.67 -17.52
C GLN A 324 -18.18 -5.35 -18.56
N GLU A 325 -17.54 -5.93 -19.56
CA GLU A 325 -18.18 -6.69 -20.63
C GLU A 325 -18.65 -8.07 -20.16
N PRO A 326 -19.55 -8.76 -20.89
CA PRO A 326 -20.09 -10.07 -20.46
C PRO A 326 -19.00 -11.14 -20.24
N ASP A 327 -17.91 -11.05 -20.99
CA ASP A 327 -16.73 -11.94 -20.88
C ASP A 327 -15.81 -11.59 -19.70
N GLY A 328 -16.15 -10.53 -18.96
CA GLY A 328 -15.42 -10.02 -17.80
C GLY A 328 -14.33 -9.01 -18.12
N THR A 329 -14.05 -8.73 -19.39
CA THR A 329 -13.07 -7.71 -19.76
C THR A 329 -13.51 -6.32 -19.30
N LEU A 330 -12.55 -5.51 -18.87
CA LEU A 330 -12.77 -4.13 -18.45
C LEU A 330 -12.37 -3.18 -19.57
N ARG A 331 -13.21 -2.17 -19.83
CA ARG A 331 -12.85 -1.08 -20.74
C ARG A 331 -13.19 0.28 -20.18
N ALA A 332 -12.45 1.28 -20.64
CA ALA A 332 -12.78 2.68 -20.42
C ALA A 332 -14.01 3.07 -21.27
N ALA A 333 -14.82 3.97 -20.74
CA ALA A 333 -15.99 4.55 -21.38
C ALA A 333 -16.20 5.99 -20.91
N SER A 334 -16.91 6.79 -21.69
CA SER A 334 -17.39 8.09 -21.19
C SER A 334 -18.44 7.87 -20.09
N PRO A 335 -18.65 8.85 -19.18
CA PRO A 335 -19.73 8.76 -18.19
C PRO A 335 -21.11 8.53 -18.81
N GLU A 336 -21.41 9.18 -19.94
CA GLU A 336 -22.67 9.06 -20.67
C GLU A 336 -22.83 7.68 -21.30
N GLU A 337 -21.78 7.20 -21.97
CA GLU A 337 -21.76 5.87 -22.57
C GLU A 337 -21.97 4.78 -21.52
N ALA A 338 -21.31 4.89 -20.36
CA ALA A 338 -21.43 3.91 -19.30
C ALA A 338 -22.84 3.89 -18.66
N LYS A 339 -23.49 5.05 -18.54
CA LYS A 339 -24.89 5.13 -18.09
C LYS A 339 -25.82 4.42 -19.06
N GLU A 340 -25.67 4.68 -20.35
CA GLU A 340 -26.48 4.04 -21.39
C GLU A 340 -26.23 2.53 -21.45
N TYR A 341 -24.96 2.11 -21.31
CA TYR A 341 -24.59 0.69 -21.24
C TYR A 341 -25.27 -0.03 -20.07
N LEU A 342 -25.26 0.56 -18.87
CA LEU A 342 -25.90 -0.03 -17.69
C LEU A 342 -27.43 -0.03 -17.81
N LYS A 343 -28.02 1.01 -18.39
CA LYS A 343 -29.48 1.10 -18.62
C LYS A 343 -29.97 -0.01 -19.55
N ASN A 344 -29.20 -0.33 -20.59
CA ASN A 344 -29.53 -1.38 -21.57
C ASN A 344 -29.14 -2.80 -21.10
N MET A 345 -28.55 -2.93 -19.91
CA MET A 345 -28.17 -4.21 -19.34
C MET A 345 -29.42 -4.92 -18.76
N PRO A 346 -29.54 -6.26 -18.89
CA PRO A 346 -30.58 -7.00 -18.20
C PRO A 346 -30.56 -6.71 -16.68
N LEU A 347 -31.75 -6.53 -16.09
CA LEU A 347 -31.90 -6.08 -14.70
C LEU A 347 -31.04 -6.87 -13.70
N GLU A 348 -31.04 -8.21 -13.81
CA GLU A 348 -30.27 -9.10 -12.93
C GLU A 348 -28.76 -8.88 -13.02
N ARG A 349 -28.25 -8.52 -14.20
CA ARG A 349 -26.84 -8.19 -14.37
C ARG A 349 -26.55 -6.74 -13.92
N ARG A 350 -27.47 -5.81 -14.15
CA ARG A 350 -27.35 -4.40 -13.75
C ARG A 350 -27.22 -4.24 -12.22
N LYS A 351 -28.00 -5.02 -11.46
CA LYS A 351 -27.94 -5.10 -9.99
C LYS A 351 -26.54 -5.46 -9.44
N LEU A 352 -25.66 -6.07 -10.26
CA LEU A 352 -24.29 -6.38 -9.86
C LEU A 352 -23.36 -5.14 -9.83
N TYR A 353 -23.76 -4.04 -10.48
CA TYR A 353 -22.91 -2.86 -10.65
C TYR A 353 -23.48 -1.61 -9.98
N GLU A 354 -24.79 -1.51 -9.79
CA GLU A 354 -25.41 -0.36 -9.13
C GLU A 354 -26.71 -0.75 -8.41
N SER A 355 -27.10 0.09 -7.45
CA SER A 355 -28.41 -0.02 -6.80
C SER A 355 -29.50 0.33 -7.80
N VAL A 356 -30.41 -0.61 -8.06
CA VAL A 356 -31.58 -0.38 -8.91
C VAL A 356 -32.80 -0.30 -7.98
N PRO A 357 -33.60 0.78 -8.01
CA PRO A 357 -34.85 0.85 -7.26
C PRO A 357 -35.75 -0.34 -7.62
N GLU A 358 -36.40 -0.94 -6.62
CA GLU A 358 -37.52 -1.86 -6.87
C GLU A 358 -38.70 -1.01 -7.37
N GLU A 359 -39.27 -1.39 -8.51
CA GLU A 359 -40.45 -0.73 -9.11
C GLU A 359 -41.74 -0.98 -8.32
#